data_AF-A0A9P0PBS3-F1
#
_entry.id   AF-A0A9P0PBS3-F1
#
_cell.length_a   1.000
_cell.length_b   1.000
_cell.length_c   1.000
_cell.angle_alpha   90.00
_cell.angle_beta   90.00
_cell.angle_gamma   90.00
#
_symmetry.space_group_name_H-M   'P 1'
#
loop_
_entity.id
_entity.type
_entity.pdbx_description
1 polymer ?
#
loop_
_entity_poly.entity_id
_entity_poly.type
_entity_poly.pdbx_seq_one_letter_code
_entity_poly.pdbx_strand_id
1 'polypeptide(L)'
;MTKLQEWLSGLGIIFAIWIYLLTSKSLNEFVQKHYDLILYSPVICVFIFGLYALSVVLYRVYNFNDCKEAAQQLSEEIVEAKENLASLGFKFKENAK
;
A
#
# COMPACT_ATOMS: atom_id res chain seq x y z
N MET A 1 -8.56 8.35 -22.08
CA MET A 1 -8.98 7.15 -21.33
C MET A 1 -8.36 7.24 -19.93
N THR A 2 -9.18 7.30 -18.89
CA THR A 2 -8.66 7.35 -17.52
C THR A 2 -8.08 5.98 -17.15
N LYS A 3 -6.97 5.95 -16.42
CA LYS A 3 -6.35 4.69 -15.97
C LYS A 3 -7.32 3.82 -15.17
N LEU A 4 -8.28 4.45 -14.49
CA LEU A 4 -9.36 3.78 -13.78
C LEU A 4 -10.21 2.89 -14.70
N GLN A 5 -10.58 3.37 -15.88
CA GLN A 5 -11.43 2.63 -16.82
C GLN A 5 -10.72 1.39 -17.37
N GLU A 6 -9.41 1.49 -17.59
CA GLU A 6 -8.56 0.37 -18.02
C GLU A 6 -8.55 -0.75 -16.96
N TRP A 7 -8.27 -0.40 -15.70
CA TRP A 7 -8.30 -1.34 -14.58
C TRP A 7 -9.69 -1.94 -14.35
N LEU A 8 -10.75 -1.14 -14.39
CA LEU A 8 -12.11 -1.60 -14.20
C LEU A 8 -12.54 -2.59 -15.29
N SER A 9 -12.14 -2.34 -16.54
CA SER A 9 -12.43 -3.23 -17.66
C SER A 9 -11.72 -4.58 -17.52
N GLY A 10 -10.44 -4.60 -17.14
CA GLY A 10 -9.69 -5.84 -16.92
C GLY A 10 -10.27 -6.66 -15.76
N LEU A 11 -10.59 -5.99 -14.65
CA LEU A 11 -11.21 -6.62 -13.48
C LEU A 11 -12.59 -7.21 -13.83
N GLY A 12 -13.39 -6.48 -14.61
CA GLY A 12 -14.71 -6.94 -15.08
C GLY A 12 -14.63 -8.23 -15.92
N ILE A 13 -13.63 -8.36 -16.80
CA ILE A 13 -13.43 -9.58 -17.59
C ILE A 13 -13.12 -10.77 -16.68
N ILE A 14 -12.25 -10.59 -15.69
CA ILE A 14 -11.90 -11.64 -14.72
C ILE A 14 -13.14 -12.09 -13.94
N PHE A 15 -13.96 -11.15 -13.46
CA PHE A 15 -15.22 -11.47 -12.78
C PHE A 15 -16.22 -12.17 -13.70
N ALA A 16 -16.31 -11.78 -14.98
CA ALA A 16 -17.18 -12.44 -15.94
C ALA A 16 -16.78 -13.92 -16.15
N ILE A 17 -15.48 -14.20 -16.26
CA ILE A 17 -14.95 -15.58 -16.36
C ILE A 17 -15.29 -16.37 -15.08
N TRP A 18 -15.15 -15.75 -13.91
CA TRP A 18 -15.49 -16.39 -12.63
C TRP A 18 -16.99 -16.73 -12.52
N ILE A 19 -17.88 -15.80 -12.89
CA ILE A 19 -19.34 -16.04 -12.91
C ILE A 19 -19.71 -17.14 -13.91
N TYR A 20 -19.05 -17.15 -15.07
CA TYR A 20 -19.23 -18.20 -16.08
C TYR A 20 -18.82 -19.59 -15.54
N LEU A 21 -17.69 -19.67 -14.83
CA LEU A 21 -17.22 -20.91 -14.18
C LEU A 21 -18.22 -21.39 -13.12
N LEU A 22 -18.84 -20.48 -12.36
CA LEU A 22 -19.87 -20.84 -11.39
C LEU A 22 -21.16 -21.38 -12.04
N THR A 23 -21.55 -20.80 -13.18
CA THR A 23 -22.79 -21.17 -13.89
C THR A 23 -22.62 -22.46 -14.68
N SER A 24 -21.42 -22.72 -15.20
CA SER A 24 -21.08 -23.94 -15.96
C SER A 24 -20.85 -25.19 -15.10
N LYS A 25 -21.26 -25.17 -13.82
CA LYS A 25 -21.17 -26.30 -12.87
C LYS A 25 -21.66 -27.62 -13.46
N SER A 26 -22.68 -27.62 -14.32
CA SER A 26 -23.23 -28.85 -14.91
C SER A 26 -22.48 -29.37 -16.13
N LEU A 27 -21.63 -28.57 -16.76
CA LEU A 27 -21.01 -28.90 -18.06
C LEU A 27 -19.63 -29.57 -17.94
N ASN A 28 -18.93 -29.39 -16.81
CA ASN A 28 -17.56 -29.84 -16.64
C ASN A 28 -17.38 -30.61 -15.31
N GLU A 29 -17.00 -31.89 -15.39
CA GLU A 29 -16.71 -32.71 -14.20
C GLU A 29 -15.59 -32.12 -13.33
N PHE A 30 -14.61 -31.47 -13.95
CA PHE A 30 -13.50 -30.81 -13.26
C PHE A 30 -13.99 -29.67 -12.34
N VAL A 31 -14.95 -28.88 -12.81
CA VAL A 31 -15.54 -27.75 -12.08
C VAL A 31 -16.40 -28.27 -10.93
N GLN A 32 -17.11 -29.39 -11.11
CA GLN A 32 -17.88 -30.02 -10.03
C GLN A 32 -16.98 -30.49 -8.90
N LYS A 33 -15.85 -31.14 -9.23
CA LYS A 33 -14.92 -31.68 -8.24
C LYS A 33 -14.22 -30.59 -7.41
N HIS A 34 -14.00 -29.41 -7.98
CA HIS A 34 -13.30 -28.30 -7.32
C HIS A 34 -14.20 -27.07 -7.11
N TYR A 35 -15.52 -27.26 -7.07
CA TYR A 35 -16.48 -26.17 -7.03
C TYR A 35 -16.28 -25.26 -5.81
N ASP A 36 -16.02 -25.85 -4.63
CA ASP A 36 -15.79 -25.09 -3.41
C ASP A 36 -14.56 -24.18 -3.53
N LEU A 37 -13.48 -24.66 -4.16
CA LEU A 37 -12.28 -23.86 -4.38
C LEU A 37 -12.54 -22.69 -5.33
N ILE A 38 -13.35 -22.90 -6.37
CA ILE A 38 -13.74 -21.86 -7.33
C ILE A 38 -14.66 -20.83 -6.65
N LEU A 39 -15.58 -21.28 -5.80
CA LEU A 39 -16.50 -20.41 -5.06
C LEU A 39 -15.74 -19.48 -4.10
N TYR A 40 -14.75 -20.02 -3.36
CA TYR A 40 -13.94 -19.24 -2.43
C TYR A 40 -12.72 -18.56 -3.07
N SER A 41 -12.49 -18.73 -4.38
CA SER A 41 -11.32 -18.17 -5.06
C SER A 41 -11.14 -16.65 -4.88
N PRO A 42 -12.18 -15.78 -4.97
CA PRO A 42 -11.97 -14.34 -4.75
C PRO A 42 -11.57 -14.04 -3.30
N VAL A 43 -12.12 -14.78 -2.33
CA VAL A 43 -11.80 -14.61 -0.90
C VAL A 43 -10.35 -15.03 -0.63
N ILE A 44 -9.93 -16.17 -1.16
CA ILE A 44 -8.55 -16.66 -1.05
C ILE A 44 -7.57 -15.66 -1.68
N CYS A 45 -7.93 -15.10 -2.84
CA CYS A 45 -7.10 -14.11 -3.54
C CYS A 45 -6.90 -12.85 -2.69
N VAL A 46 -7.98 -12.30 -2.11
CA VAL A 46 -7.90 -11.14 -1.20
C VAL A 46 -7.11 -11.47 0.05
N PHE A 47 -7.27 -12.67 0.61
CA PHE A 47 -6.56 -13.09 1.81
C PHE A 47 -5.04 -13.17 1.58
N ILE A 48 -4.60 -13.81 0.49
CA ILE A 48 -3.18 -13.90 0.12
C ILE A 48 -2.61 -12.50 -0.16
N PHE A 49 -3.36 -11.66 -0.89
CA PHE A 49 -2.96 -10.28 -1.14
C PHE A 49 -2.82 -9.49 0.17
N GLY A 50 -3.75 -9.67 1.12
CA GLY A 50 -3.69 -9.06 2.44
C GLY A 50 -2.48 -9.51 3.25
N LEU A 51 -2.18 -10.81 3.27
CA LEU A 51 -0.98 -11.34 3.94
C LEU A 51 0.31 -10.79 3.32
N TYR A 52 0.37 -10.70 2.00
CA TYR A 52 1.49 -10.11 1.30
C TYR A 52 1.65 -8.63 1.66
N ALA A 53 0.57 -7.85 1.58
CA ALA A 53 0.57 -6.43 1.93
C ALA A 53 1.00 -6.21 3.38
N LEU A 54 0.47 -6.99 4.32
CA LEU A 54 0.86 -6.94 5.73
C LEU A 54 2.35 -7.25 5.91
N SER A 55 2.84 -8.30 5.27
CA SER A 55 4.26 -8.69 5.33
C SER A 55 5.17 -7.60 4.79
N VAL A 56 4.79 -6.96 3.68
CA VAL A 56 5.54 -5.84 3.09
C VAL A 56 5.55 -4.63 4.01
N VAL A 57 4.42 -4.28 4.60
CA VAL A 57 4.33 -3.17 5.56
C VAL A 57 5.19 -3.45 6.79
N LEU A 58 5.06 -4.63 7.40
CA LEU A 58 5.86 -5.02 8.56
C LEU A 58 7.35 -5.02 8.24
N TYR A 59 7.75 -5.57 7.10
CA TYR A 59 9.14 -5.58 6.66
C TYR A 59 9.69 -4.16 6.46
N ARG A 60 8.92 -3.28 5.81
CA ARG A 60 9.34 -1.89 5.58
C ARG A 60 9.37 -1.06 6.85
N VAL A 61 8.46 -1.29 7.77
CA VAL A 61 8.43 -0.63 9.09
C VAL A 61 9.60 -1.11 9.94
N TYR A 62 9.85 -2.42 9.99
CA TYR A 62 10.99 -2.99 10.70
C TYR A 62 12.32 -2.48 10.13
N ASN A 63 12.40 -2.35 8.81
CA ASN A 63 13.60 -1.84 8.12
C ASN A 63 13.63 -0.31 8.03
N PHE A 64 12.70 0.40 8.67
CA PHE A 64 12.76 1.85 8.80
C PHE A 64 13.83 2.16 9.85
N ASN A 65 15.09 2.18 9.41
CA ASN A 65 16.23 2.52 10.25
C ASN A 65 16.00 3.90 10.87
N ASP A 66 16.08 3.99 12.19
CA ASP A 66 16.06 5.27 12.89
C ASP A 66 17.22 6.12 12.35
N CYS A 67 16.94 7.03 11.42
CA CYS A 67 17.91 7.96 10.85
C CYS A 67 18.26 9.03 11.89
N LYS A 68 18.88 8.61 12.99
CA LYS A 68 19.38 9.49 14.05
C LYS A 68 20.40 10.48 13.49
N GLU A 69 21.22 10.02 12.56
CA GLU A 69 22.23 10.85 11.89
C GLU A 69 21.59 11.94 11.02
N ALA A 70 20.57 11.61 10.21
CA ALA A 70 19.87 12.61 9.41
C ALA A 70 19.08 13.60 10.28
N ALA A 71 18.53 13.15 11.41
CA ALA A 71 17.89 14.02 12.38
C ALA A 71 18.89 14.97 13.07
N GLN A 72 20.11 14.50 13.36
CA GLN A 72 21.18 15.32 13.94
C GLN A 72 21.69 16.37 12.94
N GLN A 73 22.01 15.97 11.71
CA GLN A 73 22.44 16.90 10.66
C GLN A 73 21.39 17.99 10.40
N LEU A 74 20.11 17.60 10.31
CA LEU A 74 19.01 18.57 10.15
C LEU A 74 18.88 19.51 11.35
N SER A 75 19.13 19.03 12.57
CA SER A 75 19.09 19.88 13.77
C SER A 75 20.22 20.91 13.78
N GLU A 76 21.41 20.54 13.30
CA GLU A 76 22.55 21.44 13.17
C GLU A 76 22.29 22.52 12.10
N GLU A 77 21.75 22.14 10.94
CA GLU A 77 21.34 23.08 9.89
C GLU A 77 20.30 24.10 10.40
N ILE A 78 19.36 23.67 11.25
CA ILE A 78 18.36 24.56 11.85
C ILE A 78 19.03 25.57 12.80
N VAL A 79 20.03 25.13 13.58
CA VAL A 79 20.77 26.03 14.49
C VAL A 79 21.56 27.06 13.69
N GLU A 80 22.31 26.62 12.68
CA GLU A 80 23.08 27.51 11.81
C GLU A 80 22.20 28.53 11.07
N ALA A 81 21.06 28.07 10.53
CA ALA A 81 20.10 28.95 9.88
C ALA A 81 19.51 29.99 10.84
N LYS A 82 19.23 29.59 12.10
CA LYS A 82 18.77 30.53 13.13
C LYS A 82 19.83 31.57 13.50
N GLU A 83 21.08 31.16 13.65
CA GLU A 83 22.19 32.08 13.93
C GLU A 83 22.41 33.08 12.80
N ASN A 84 22.36 32.61 11.55
CA ASN A 84 22.49 33.46 10.36
C ASN A 84 21.35 34.50 10.32
N LEU A 85 20.10 34.07 10.52
CA LEU A 85 18.95 34.97 10.57
C LEU A 85 19.01 35.95 11.76
N ALA A 86 19.52 35.53 12.92
CA ALA A 86 19.74 36.42 14.05
C ALA A 86 20.82 37.48 13.73
N SER A 87 21.87 37.11 13.00
CA SER A 87 22.91 38.06 12.53
C SER A 87 22.35 39.10 11.55
N LEU A 88 21.31 38.72 10.79
CA LEU A 88 20.57 39.62 9.89
C LEU A 88 19.52 40.48 10.61
N GLY A 89 19.42 40.39 11.95
CA GLY A 89 18.53 41.22 12.77
C GLY A 89 17.12 40.67 12.97
N PHE A 90 16.83 39.43 12.56
CA PHE A 90 15.55 38.81 12.83
C PHE A 90 15.44 38.35 14.29
N LYS A 91 14.32 38.68 14.94
CA LYS A 91 14.00 38.20 16.30
C LYS A 91 13.03 37.03 16.21
N PHE A 92 13.45 35.86 16.67
CA PHE A 92 12.57 34.71 16.78
C PHE A 92 11.65 34.90 17.99
N LYS A 93 10.33 34.79 17.77
CA LYS A 93 9.38 34.58 18.88
C LYS A 93 9.64 33.18 19.41
N GLU A 94 10.19 33.08 20.61
CA GLU A 94 10.23 31.82 21.35
C GLU A 94 8.78 31.46 21.68
N ASN A 95 8.17 30.61 20.84
CA ASN A 95 6.82 30.13 21.10
C ASN A 95 6.91 29.15 22.28
N ALA A 96 6.26 29.57 23.36
CA ALA A 96 6.02 28.82 24.58
C ALA A 96 5.52 27.40 24.29
N LYS A 97 6.18 26.46 24.98
CA LYS A 97 5.69 25.18 25.52
C LYS A 97 4.83 24.28 24.62
#